data_AF-A0A524KWA9-F1
#
_entry.id   AF-A0A524KWA9-F1
#
_cell.length_a   1.000
_cell.length_b   1.000
_cell.length_c   1.000
_cell.angle_alpha   90.00
_cell.angle_beta   90.00
_cell.angle_gamma   90.00
#
_symmetry.space_group_name_H-M   'P 1'
#
loop_
_entity.id
_entity.type
_entity.pdbx_description
1 polymer ?
#
loop_
_entity_poly.entity_id
_entity_poly.type
_entity_poly.pdbx_seq_one_letter_code
_entity_poly.pdbx_strand_id
1 'polypeptide(L)'
;DKCASYGAALANEGGGKLILGVQNSPRKVVGTQALKDINYIKNYLRDQLHLRVIVEELDPFFEEQVKAQGIAVSGKEFLPLCGELTPERIIKAFAGQGIIPESGTGSTEGQSLTVVLPGRPPNMCPGCPHRGFFYVLNRLKAYVTGDIGCYTLGFLPPLSSMETCVCMGASIGNASGVVKVVSEEERKKVVAVIGDSTFCHTGINGLMDMVYNSVPATVAILDNRITAMTGRQDNPASGHTLSNNATYRVDIAELCKALGVKHVRVVNPFDLEETEKALREEMERPETSVIITDKPCILVKRPGVFQRGPLYEIDPEKCTGCRACLKIGCPAIQWLPDEGVRGLSHIDPTLCTGCDVCRQLCTFSAIGRAK
;
A
#
# COMPACT_ATOMS: atom_id res chain seq x y z
N ASP A 1 -4.71 -43.05 4.11
CA ASP A 1 -5.55 -43.19 2.90
C ASP A 1 -6.98 -42.66 3.06
N LYS A 2 -7.84 -43.27 3.89
CA LYS A 2 -9.24 -42.81 4.03
C LYS A 2 -9.39 -41.36 4.51
N CYS A 3 -8.60 -40.89 5.49
CA CYS A 3 -8.62 -39.49 5.92
C CYS A 3 -8.11 -38.51 4.85
N ALA A 4 -7.19 -38.93 3.97
CA ALA A 4 -6.71 -38.13 2.85
C ALA A 4 -7.79 -38.01 1.77
N SER A 5 -8.56 -39.07 1.51
CA SER A 5 -9.74 -39.03 0.65
C SER A 5 -10.86 -38.12 1.21
N TYR A 6 -11.04 -38.10 2.54
CA TYR A 6 -11.97 -37.19 3.22
C TYR A 6 -11.52 -35.72 3.13
N GLY A 7 -10.22 -35.45 3.29
CA GLY A 7 -9.64 -34.11 3.11
C GLY A 7 -9.76 -33.60 1.67
N ALA A 8 -9.51 -34.45 0.68
CA ALA A 8 -9.64 -34.12 -0.74
C ALA A 8 -11.10 -33.82 -1.16
N ALA A 9 -12.08 -34.48 -0.54
CA ALA A 9 -13.50 -34.19 -0.75
C ALA A 9 -13.94 -32.85 -0.13
N LEU A 10 -13.29 -32.40 0.95
CA LEU A 10 -13.52 -31.09 1.58
C LEU A 10 -12.80 -29.95 0.86
N ALA A 11 -11.67 -30.22 0.21
CA ALA A 11 -10.86 -29.23 -0.50
C ALA A 11 -11.33 -28.92 -1.92
N ASN A 12 -12.06 -29.84 -2.58
CA ASN A 12 -12.68 -29.57 -3.88
C ASN A 12 -13.95 -28.74 -3.70
N GLU A 13 -13.76 -27.42 -3.66
CA GLU A 13 -14.82 -26.40 -3.76
C GLU A 13 -15.73 -26.69 -4.96
N GLY A 14 -17.03 -26.93 -4.70
CA GLY A 14 -18.01 -27.19 -5.75
C GLY A 14 -19.25 -28.01 -5.35
N GLY A 15 -19.38 -28.45 -4.10
CA GLY A 15 -20.63 -29.05 -3.62
C GLY A 15 -20.90 -30.47 -4.17
N GLY A 16 -19.87 -31.33 -4.20
CA GLY A 16 -20.05 -32.74 -4.51
C GLY A 16 -20.96 -33.42 -3.48
N LYS A 17 -22.16 -33.87 -3.91
CA LYS A 17 -23.04 -34.70 -3.07
C LYS A 17 -22.39 -36.07 -2.83
N LEU A 18 -22.01 -36.34 -1.58
CA LEU A 18 -21.67 -37.68 -1.13
C LEU A 18 -22.97 -38.48 -0.93
N ILE A 19 -23.24 -39.47 -1.78
CA ILE A 19 -24.44 -40.32 -1.72
C ILE A 19 -24.08 -41.62 -0.98
N LEU A 20 -24.61 -41.81 0.22
CA LEU A 20 -24.28 -42.95 1.11
C LEU A 20 -25.31 -44.09 1.10
N GLY A 21 -26.01 -44.27 -0.02
CA GLY A 21 -26.89 -45.42 -0.25
C GLY A 21 -28.29 -45.08 -0.75
N VAL A 22 -29.03 -46.12 -1.18
CA VAL A 22 -30.40 -46.06 -1.69
C VAL A 22 -31.29 -46.93 -0.79
N GLN A 23 -32.36 -46.38 -0.24
CA GLN A 23 -33.40 -47.18 0.43
C GLN A 23 -34.40 -47.73 -0.61
N ASN A 24 -34.82 -48.97 -0.42
CA ASN A 24 -35.73 -49.65 -1.34
C ASN A 24 -37.18 -49.17 -1.13
N SER A 25 -37.56 -48.17 -1.94
CA SER A 25 -38.92 -47.73 -2.33
C SER A 25 -39.53 -46.54 -1.54
N PRO A 26 -39.89 -45.42 -2.20
CA PRO A 26 -39.41 -44.91 -3.50
C PRO A 26 -37.95 -44.46 -3.40
N ARG A 27 -37.16 -44.64 -4.49
CA ARG A 27 -35.72 -44.32 -4.50
C ARG A 27 -35.50 -42.81 -4.29
N LYS A 28 -35.03 -42.41 -3.11
CA LYS A 28 -34.60 -41.04 -2.81
C LYS A 28 -33.13 -41.02 -2.44
N VAL A 29 -32.36 -40.14 -3.06
CA VAL A 29 -30.96 -39.87 -2.70
C VAL A 29 -30.93 -39.31 -1.27
N VAL A 30 -30.34 -40.04 -0.33
CA VAL A 30 -30.16 -39.58 1.05
C VAL A 30 -28.84 -38.81 1.11
N GLY A 31 -28.91 -37.47 1.11
CA GLY A 31 -27.75 -36.63 1.39
C GLY A 31 -27.38 -36.70 2.87
N THR A 32 -26.09 -36.56 3.19
CA THR A 32 -25.64 -36.46 4.58
C THR A 32 -26.04 -35.11 5.20
N GLN A 33 -26.57 -35.12 6.43
CA GLN A 33 -26.75 -33.92 7.24
C GLN A 33 -25.53 -33.62 8.12
N ALA A 34 -24.49 -34.46 8.08
CA ALA A 34 -23.33 -34.36 8.96
C ALA A 34 -22.49 -33.10 8.72
N LEU A 35 -22.67 -32.42 7.57
CA LEU A 35 -21.84 -31.29 7.13
C LEU A 35 -22.60 -29.96 6.99
N LYS A 36 -23.67 -29.75 7.76
CA LYS A 36 -24.55 -28.58 7.62
C LYS A 36 -23.90 -27.26 8.06
N ASP A 37 -23.01 -27.29 9.04
CA ASP A 37 -22.30 -26.11 9.52
C ASP A 37 -20.79 -26.28 9.29
N ILE A 38 -20.34 -25.74 8.17
CA ILE A 38 -18.94 -25.82 7.75
C ILE A 38 -17.99 -25.14 8.74
N ASN A 39 -18.47 -24.14 9.50
CA ASN A 39 -17.68 -23.45 10.51
C ASN A 39 -17.54 -24.31 11.77
N TYR A 40 -18.63 -24.96 12.19
CA TYR A 40 -18.59 -25.95 13.27
C TYR A 40 -17.59 -27.08 12.97
N ILE A 41 -17.60 -27.61 11.75
CA ILE A 41 -16.70 -28.72 11.37
C ILE A 41 -15.26 -28.26 11.24
N LYS A 42 -15.02 -27.05 10.70
CA LYS A 42 -13.67 -26.46 10.69
C LYS A 42 -13.13 -26.28 12.10
N ASN A 43 -13.96 -25.77 13.02
CA ASN A 43 -13.58 -25.59 14.42
C ASN A 43 -13.37 -26.94 15.12
N TYR A 44 -14.29 -27.88 14.96
CA TYR A 44 -14.17 -29.23 15.51
C TYR A 44 -12.93 -29.97 14.99
N LEU A 45 -12.67 -29.95 13.69
CA LEU A 45 -11.45 -30.54 13.12
C LEU A 45 -10.20 -29.82 13.63
N ARG A 46 -10.20 -28.48 13.74
CA ARG A 46 -9.08 -27.74 14.34
C ARG A 46 -8.84 -28.10 15.80
N ASP A 47 -9.90 -28.35 16.56
CA ASP A 47 -9.83 -28.72 17.97
C ASP A 47 -9.39 -30.18 18.15
N GLN A 48 -9.77 -31.08 17.24
CA GLN A 48 -9.37 -32.49 17.26
C GLN A 48 -7.98 -32.76 16.65
N LEU A 49 -7.55 -31.94 15.68
CA LEU A 49 -6.28 -32.14 14.98
C LEU A 49 -5.07 -31.59 15.76
N HIS A 50 -5.30 -30.78 16.81
CA HIS A 50 -4.31 -30.21 17.75
C HIS A 50 -3.10 -29.46 17.14
N LEU A 51 -2.93 -29.47 15.82
CA LEU A 51 -1.83 -28.83 15.13
C LEU A 51 -2.21 -27.39 14.80
N ARG A 52 -1.71 -26.45 15.61
CA ARG A 52 -1.90 -25.02 15.39
C ARG A 52 -0.52 -24.38 15.25
N VAL A 53 -0.14 -24.11 14.00
CA VAL A 53 1.15 -23.51 13.67
C VAL A 53 0.96 -22.05 13.32
N ILE A 54 1.74 -21.17 13.95
CA ILE A 54 1.82 -19.76 13.57
C ILE A 54 3.12 -19.54 12.81
N VAL A 55 2.98 -19.14 11.55
CA VAL A 55 4.09 -18.75 10.70
C VAL A 55 4.09 -17.23 10.65
N GLU A 56 5.01 -16.64 11.40
CA GLU A 56 5.23 -15.20 11.41
C GLU A 56 6.72 -14.88 11.31
N GLU A 57 7.03 -13.72 10.73
CA GLU A 57 8.40 -13.23 10.54
C GLU A 57 8.78 -12.27 11.68
N LEU A 58 10.06 -12.19 12.03
CA LEU A 58 10.58 -11.41 13.17
C LEU A 58 10.10 -11.93 14.54
N ASP A 59 9.55 -11.07 15.39
CA ASP A 59 9.15 -11.41 16.75
C ASP A 59 7.86 -12.25 16.80
N PRO A 60 7.66 -13.10 17.84
CA PRO A 60 6.46 -13.94 18.03
C PRO A 60 5.20 -13.15 18.41
N PHE A 61 4.88 -12.04 17.74
CA PHE A 61 3.76 -11.19 18.15
C PHE A 61 2.43 -11.95 18.15
N PHE A 62 2.07 -12.60 17.04
CA PHE A 62 0.82 -13.35 16.95
C PHE A 62 0.85 -14.61 17.82
N GLU A 63 1.98 -15.32 17.87
CA GLU A 63 2.15 -16.49 18.72
C GLU A 63 1.94 -16.17 20.20
N GLU A 64 2.54 -15.08 20.70
CA GLU A 64 2.35 -14.62 22.08
C GLU A 64 0.91 -14.22 22.37
N GLN A 65 0.28 -13.42 21.50
CA GLN A 65 -1.10 -12.97 21.70
C GLN A 65 -2.10 -14.14 21.69
N VAL A 66 -1.87 -15.15 20.84
CA VAL A 66 -2.73 -16.32 20.74
C VAL A 66 -2.51 -17.26 21.93
N LYS A 67 -1.26 -17.48 22.37
CA LYS A 67 -0.96 -18.22 23.61
C LYS A 67 -1.59 -17.55 24.84
N ALA A 68 -1.54 -16.22 24.93
CA ALA A 68 -2.16 -15.46 26.02
C ALA A 68 -3.68 -15.63 26.10
N GLN A 69 -4.34 -15.97 24.99
CA GLN A 69 -5.77 -16.31 24.93
C GLN A 69 -6.05 -17.78 25.32
N GLY A 70 -5.04 -18.54 25.75
CA GLY A 70 -5.17 -19.94 26.14
C GLY A 70 -5.17 -20.93 24.97
N ILE A 71 -4.83 -20.47 23.76
CA ILE A 71 -4.80 -21.29 22.56
C ILE A 71 -3.37 -21.83 22.40
N ALA A 72 -3.21 -23.15 22.56
CA ALA A 72 -1.93 -23.81 22.31
C ALA A 72 -1.54 -23.67 20.83
N VAL A 73 -0.42 -23.04 20.55
CA VAL A 73 0.14 -22.82 19.21
C VAL A 73 1.66 -22.92 19.25
N SER A 74 2.26 -23.29 18.13
CA SER A 74 3.71 -23.44 17.96
C SER A 74 4.18 -22.77 16.68
N GLY A 75 5.38 -22.21 16.67
CA GLY A 75 5.92 -21.58 15.46
C GLY A 75 7.40 -21.25 15.63
N LYS A 76 7.68 -20.26 16.50
CA LYS A 76 9.04 -19.77 16.77
C LYS A 76 9.96 -20.76 17.46
N GLU A 77 9.44 -21.86 17.98
CA GLU A 77 10.28 -22.96 18.49
C GLU A 77 11.08 -23.66 17.38
N PHE A 78 10.60 -23.61 16.13
CA PHE A 78 11.26 -24.22 14.97
C PHE A 78 11.42 -23.27 13.76
N LEU A 79 10.80 -22.09 13.79
CA LEU A 79 11.01 -21.01 12.82
C LEU A 79 11.98 -19.97 13.37
N PRO A 80 12.94 -19.47 12.56
CA PRO A 80 13.90 -18.49 13.04
C PRO A 80 13.24 -17.15 13.42
N LEU A 81 13.84 -16.46 14.40
CA LEU A 81 13.53 -15.08 14.73
C LEU A 81 14.15 -14.09 13.71
N CYS A 82 15.34 -14.43 13.20
CA CYS A 82 16.12 -13.54 12.36
C CYS A 82 16.27 -14.04 10.92
N GLY A 83 16.26 -13.09 9.99
CA GLY A 83 16.41 -13.32 8.55
C GLY A 83 15.09 -13.67 7.86
N GLU A 84 15.09 -13.54 6.53
CA GLU A 84 13.88 -13.71 5.73
C GLU A 84 13.28 -15.11 5.87
N LEU A 85 11.97 -15.17 6.05
CA LEU A 85 11.26 -16.44 6.18
C LEU A 85 10.86 -16.98 4.80
N THR A 86 11.85 -17.51 4.08
CA THR A 86 11.64 -18.06 2.73
C THR A 86 10.81 -19.35 2.74
N PRO A 87 10.13 -19.70 1.64
CA PRO A 87 9.42 -20.99 1.51
C PRO A 87 10.29 -22.20 1.87
N GLU A 88 11.56 -22.21 1.46
CA GLU A 88 12.54 -23.26 1.76
C GLU A 88 12.74 -23.44 3.27
N ARG A 89 12.86 -22.32 4.00
CA ARG A 89 13.05 -22.32 5.45
C ARG A 89 11.81 -22.87 6.15
N ILE A 90 10.62 -22.50 5.68
CA ILE A 90 9.35 -23.02 6.22
C ILE A 90 9.23 -24.52 5.97
N ILE A 91 9.49 -24.98 4.73
CA ILE A 91 9.45 -26.40 4.35
C ILE A 91 10.42 -27.21 5.22
N LYS A 92 11.68 -26.76 5.35
CA LYS A 92 12.68 -27.42 6.17
C LYS A 92 12.27 -27.48 7.64
N ALA A 93 11.76 -26.38 8.18
CA ALA A 93 11.30 -26.33 9.57
C ALA A 93 10.12 -27.29 9.81
N PHE A 94 9.14 -27.31 8.90
CA PHE A 94 7.97 -28.18 9.00
C PHE A 94 8.32 -29.65 8.83
N ALA A 95 9.27 -29.98 7.94
CA ALA A 95 9.75 -31.34 7.77
C ALA A 95 10.49 -31.84 9.03
N GLY A 96 11.34 -30.98 9.63
CA GLY A 96 12.02 -31.29 10.89
C GLY A 96 11.07 -31.53 12.07
N GLN A 97 9.82 -31.03 11.99
CA GLN A 97 8.77 -31.28 12.97
C GLN A 97 7.81 -32.43 12.56
N GLY A 98 8.06 -33.10 11.43
CA GLY A 98 7.17 -34.13 10.90
C GLY A 98 5.80 -33.62 10.47
N ILE A 99 5.62 -32.30 10.31
CA ILE A 99 4.37 -31.67 9.88
C ILE A 99 4.13 -31.96 8.39
N ILE A 100 5.20 -31.96 7.61
CA ILE A 100 5.21 -32.39 6.21
C ILE A 100 6.19 -33.54 6.01
N PRO A 101 5.96 -34.43 5.03
CA PRO A 101 6.89 -35.52 4.72
C PRO A 101 8.27 -34.99 4.33
N GLU A 102 9.35 -35.68 4.76
CA GLU A 102 10.73 -35.37 4.34
C GLU A 102 10.90 -35.46 2.81
N SER A 103 10.08 -36.26 2.10
CA SER A 103 10.06 -36.27 0.64
C SER A 103 9.66 -34.93 0.01
N GLY A 104 9.09 -34.01 0.80
CA GLY A 104 8.80 -32.62 0.41
C GLY A 104 9.98 -31.66 0.57
N THR A 105 11.14 -32.10 1.09
CA THR A 105 12.35 -31.27 1.24
C THR A 105 13.31 -31.36 0.05
N GLY A 106 12.89 -31.98 -1.06
CA GLY A 106 13.63 -31.89 -2.31
C GLY A 106 13.84 -30.42 -2.68
N SER A 107 14.99 -30.08 -3.26
CA SER A 107 15.33 -28.72 -3.66
C SER A 107 14.18 -28.06 -4.42
N THR A 108 13.56 -27.04 -3.83
CA THR A 108 12.61 -26.14 -4.50
C THR A 108 13.31 -25.17 -5.44
N GLU A 109 14.64 -25.26 -5.58
CA GLU A 109 15.41 -24.58 -6.63
C GLU A 109 14.86 -25.00 -8.00
N GLY A 110 14.03 -24.13 -8.59
CA GLY A 110 13.48 -24.32 -9.93
C GLY A 110 12.12 -25.03 -10.01
N GLN A 111 11.47 -25.39 -8.90
CA GLN A 111 10.04 -25.75 -8.98
C GLN A 111 9.24 -24.46 -9.14
N SER A 112 8.98 -24.08 -10.40
CA SER A 112 7.99 -23.04 -10.67
C SER A 112 6.68 -23.47 -10.01
N LEU A 113 6.11 -22.59 -9.20
CA LEU A 113 4.72 -22.75 -8.76
C LEU A 113 3.91 -23.01 -10.04
N THR A 114 3.31 -24.19 -10.16
CA THR A 114 2.37 -24.51 -11.25
C THR A 114 1.18 -23.56 -11.24
N VAL A 115 0.95 -22.90 -10.11
CA VAL A 115 -0.04 -21.84 -9.92
C VAL A 115 0.63 -20.48 -10.14
N VAL A 116 0.22 -19.79 -11.20
CA VAL A 116 0.51 -18.36 -11.36
C VAL A 116 -0.26 -17.60 -10.28
N LEU A 117 0.44 -17.16 -9.24
CA LEU A 117 -0.15 -16.31 -8.21
C LEU A 117 -0.34 -14.89 -8.76
N PRO A 118 -1.45 -14.21 -8.43
CA PRO A 118 -1.63 -12.82 -8.79
C PRO A 118 -0.56 -11.98 -8.07
N GLY A 119 0.12 -11.12 -8.82
CA GLY A 119 1.09 -10.18 -8.26
C GLY A 119 0.42 -9.28 -7.21
N ARG A 120 1.08 -9.13 -6.06
CA ARG A 120 0.65 -8.21 -4.98
C ARG A 120 1.70 -7.11 -4.81
N PRO A 121 1.86 -6.20 -5.79
CA PRO A 121 2.83 -5.13 -5.66
C PRO A 121 2.47 -4.25 -4.46
N PRO A 122 3.46 -3.78 -3.69
CA PRO A 122 3.26 -2.75 -2.68
C PRO A 122 2.51 -1.56 -3.26
N ASN A 123 1.47 -1.10 -2.56
CA ASN A 123 0.61 -0.03 -3.06
C ASN A 123 0.14 0.87 -1.90
N MET A 124 -0.12 2.14 -2.18
CA MET A 124 -0.59 3.08 -1.16
C MET A 124 -2.01 2.74 -0.70
N CYS A 125 -2.46 3.30 0.42
CA CYS A 125 -3.84 3.13 0.88
C CYS A 125 -4.86 3.74 -0.11
N PRO A 126 -6.13 3.27 -0.11
CA PRO A 126 -7.23 3.97 -0.75
C PRO A 126 -7.33 5.41 -0.27
N GLY A 127 -7.38 6.36 -1.20
CA GLY A 127 -7.39 7.80 -0.91
C GLY A 127 -6.13 8.36 -0.25
N CYS A 128 -4.99 7.69 -0.38
CA CYS A 128 -3.70 8.25 0.02
C CYS A 128 -3.46 9.61 -0.70
N PRO A 129 -3.10 10.68 0.03
CA PRO A 129 -2.89 12.00 -0.56
C PRO A 129 -1.75 12.06 -1.56
N HIS A 130 -0.76 11.16 -1.48
CA HIS A 130 0.39 11.18 -2.37
C HIS A 130 0.07 10.71 -3.80
N ARG A 131 -1.05 10.01 -4.03
CA ARG A 131 -1.37 9.40 -5.33
C ARG A 131 -1.52 10.41 -6.45
N GLY A 132 -2.31 11.45 -6.22
CA GLY A 132 -2.54 12.51 -7.20
C GLY A 132 -1.25 13.23 -7.56
N PHE A 133 -0.43 13.51 -6.54
CA PHE A 133 0.86 14.15 -6.70
C PHE A 133 1.82 13.36 -7.62
N PHE A 134 2.02 12.06 -7.35
CA PHE A 134 2.86 11.22 -8.22
C PHE A 134 2.29 11.04 -9.62
N TYR A 135 0.96 10.91 -9.74
CA TYR A 135 0.31 10.86 -11.06
C TYR A 135 0.67 12.08 -11.91
N VAL A 136 0.66 13.27 -11.31
CA VAL A 136 1.05 14.52 -11.99
C VAL A 136 2.56 14.52 -12.31
N LEU A 137 3.43 14.13 -11.38
CA LEU A 137 4.87 14.02 -11.65
C LEU A 137 5.19 13.11 -12.85
N ASN A 138 4.53 11.94 -12.96
CA ASN A 138 4.72 11.06 -14.11
C ASN A 138 4.24 11.68 -15.43
N ARG A 139 3.14 12.44 -15.40
CA ARG A 139 2.66 13.17 -16.58
C ARG A 139 3.63 14.27 -17.01
N LEU A 140 4.25 14.95 -16.07
CA LEU A 140 5.25 15.98 -16.30
C LEU A 140 6.62 15.42 -16.68
N LYS A 141 6.83 14.11 -16.59
CA LYS A 141 8.12 13.45 -16.85
C LYS A 141 9.25 14.04 -15.99
N ALA A 142 8.93 14.32 -14.72
CA ALA A 142 9.89 14.77 -13.74
C ALA A 142 10.90 13.66 -13.42
N TYR A 143 12.16 14.05 -13.17
CA TYR A 143 13.22 13.22 -12.63
C TYR A 143 13.14 13.31 -11.10
N VAL A 144 12.49 12.32 -10.51
CA VAL A 144 12.15 12.30 -9.09
C VAL A 144 13.22 11.56 -8.30
N THR A 145 13.93 12.32 -7.46
CA THR A 145 14.81 11.75 -6.43
C THR A 145 13.99 11.52 -5.17
N GLY A 146 13.65 10.25 -4.94
CA GLY A 146 12.81 9.84 -3.84
C GLY A 146 13.59 9.54 -2.56
N ASP A 147 12.81 9.31 -1.52
CA ASP A 147 13.26 9.04 -0.16
C ASP A 147 12.46 7.86 0.42
N ILE A 148 12.79 7.38 1.62
CA ILE A 148 12.11 6.24 2.24
C ILE A 148 10.84 6.70 2.96
N GLY A 149 9.68 6.21 2.52
CA GLY A 149 8.37 6.50 3.11
C GLY A 149 7.21 5.89 2.31
N CYS A 150 5.96 6.15 2.70
CA CYS A 150 4.78 5.67 1.93
C CYS A 150 4.81 6.14 0.46
N TYR A 151 5.44 7.28 0.20
CA TYR A 151 5.60 7.86 -1.12
C TYR A 151 6.59 7.08 -2.01
N THR A 152 7.49 6.25 -1.45
CA THR A 152 8.34 5.31 -2.22
C THR A 152 7.50 4.34 -3.06
N LEU A 153 6.27 4.04 -2.62
CA LEU A 153 5.34 3.18 -3.35
C LEU A 153 4.88 3.79 -4.69
N GLY A 154 5.18 5.07 -4.96
CA GLY A 154 4.99 5.70 -6.27
C GLY A 154 5.97 5.23 -7.36
N PHE A 155 6.99 4.44 -6.99
CA PHE A 155 7.95 3.84 -7.93
C PHE A 155 7.33 2.81 -8.86
N LEU A 156 6.38 1.99 -8.37
CA LEU A 156 5.80 0.91 -9.14
C LEU A 156 4.67 1.41 -10.07
N PRO A 157 4.37 0.66 -11.16
CA PRO A 157 3.18 0.90 -11.95
C PRO A 157 1.91 0.89 -11.08
N PRO A 158 0.90 1.74 -11.39
CA PRO A 158 0.79 2.56 -12.59
C PRO A 158 1.40 3.97 -12.48
N LEU A 159 1.93 4.34 -11.31
CA LEU A 159 2.46 5.69 -11.08
C LEU A 159 3.84 5.85 -11.71
N SER A 160 4.77 4.90 -11.51
CA SER A 160 6.10 4.90 -12.14
C SER A 160 6.78 6.27 -12.14
N SER A 161 6.84 6.91 -10.98
CA SER A 161 7.15 8.34 -10.83
C SER A 161 8.41 8.60 -10.00
N MET A 162 9.31 7.62 -9.87
CA MET A 162 10.50 7.74 -9.02
C MET A 162 11.68 7.05 -9.70
N GLU A 163 12.82 7.72 -9.76
CA GLU A 163 14.03 7.22 -10.42
C GLU A 163 15.01 6.63 -9.40
N THR A 164 15.08 7.23 -8.21
CA THR A 164 16.01 6.79 -7.15
C THR A 164 15.34 6.81 -5.78
N CYS A 165 15.75 5.89 -4.91
CA CYS A 165 15.40 5.87 -3.49
C CYS A 165 16.54 5.13 -2.76
N VAL A 166 17.29 5.84 -1.90
CA VAL A 166 18.52 5.29 -1.29
C VAL A 166 18.35 5.09 0.20
N CYS A 167 18.14 6.16 0.96
CA CYS A 167 17.94 6.12 2.41
C CYS A 167 17.15 7.36 2.87
N MET A 168 16.79 7.38 4.16
CA MET A 168 16.07 8.50 4.79
C MET A 168 16.87 9.81 4.74
N GLY A 169 16.38 10.78 3.98
CA GLY A 169 16.96 12.11 3.81
C GLY A 169 17.86 12.28 2.59
N ALA A 170 18.02 11.25 1.74
CA ALA A 170 18.89 11.31 0.58
C ALA A 170 18.30 12.08 -0.61
N SER A 171 16.98 12.22 -0.68
CA SER A 171 16.27 12.79 -1.86
C SER A 171 16.80 14.15 -2.30
N ILE A 172 16.96 15.09 -1.36
CA ILE A 172 17.39 16.46 -1.64
C ILE A 172 18.86 16.50 -2.08
N GLY A 173 19.74 15.77 -1.38
CA GLY A 173 21.16 15.67 -1.76
C GLY A 173 21.36 15.04 -3.14
N ASN A 174 20.58 13.99 -3.44
CA ASN A 174 20.58 13.37 -4.76
C ASN A 174 20.13 14.34 -5.84
N ALA A 175 19.07 15.14 -5.61
CA ALA A 175 18.65 16.17 -6.56
C ALA A 175 19.77 17.19 -6.82
N SER A 176 20.45 17.66 -5.77
CA SER A 176 21.61 18.54 -5.92
C SER A 176 22.73 17.93 -6.75
N GLY A 177 22.95 16.62 -6.64
CA GLY A 177 23.90 15.89 -7.49
C GLY A 177 23.44 15.80 -8.95
N VAL A 178 22.18 15.40 -9.17
CA VAL A 178 21.59 15.24 -10.52
C VAL A 178 21.63 16.56 -11.29
N VAL A 179 21.27 17.68 -10.66
CA VAL A 179 21.31 19.01 -11.28
C VAL A 179 22.68 19.37 -11.88
N LYS A 180 23.77 18.87 -11.28
CA LYS A 180 25.15 19.15 -11.75
C LYS A 180 25.53 18.40 -13.02
N VAL A 181 24.86 17.29 -13.33
CA VAL A 181 25.23 16.40 -14.44
C VAL A 181 24.24 16.42 -15.60
N VAL A 182 23.03 16.94 -15.40
CA VAL A 182 22.02 17.09 -16.46
C VAL A 182 22.13 18.44 -17.16
N SER A 183 21.55 18.52 -18.37
CA SER A 183 21.48 19.77 -19.14
C SER A 183 20.61 20.83 -18.43
N GLU A 184 20.77 22.12 -18.78
CA GLU A 184 20.00 23.20 -18.16
C GLU A 184 18.49 23.04 -18.31
N GLU A 185 18.03 22.51 -19.45
CA GLU A 185 16.62 22.24 -19.69
C GLU A 185 16.10 21.07 -18.85
N GLU A 186 16.96 20.07 -18.60
CA GLU A 186 16.62 18.93 -17.75
C GLU A 186 16.67 19.25 -16.26
N ARG A 187 17.43 20.26 -15.82
CA ARG A 187 17.42 20.73 -14.42
C ARG A 187 16.01 21.06 -13.94
N LYS A 188 15.20 21.65 -14.81
CA LYS A 188 13.79 21.99 -14.57
C LYS A 188 12.93 20.76 -14.28
N LYS A 189 13.37 19.57 -14.71
CA LYS A 189 12.65 18.32 -14.47
C LYS A 189 13.03 17.67 -13.13
N VAL A 190 14.08 18.14 -12.45
CA VAL A 190 14.56 17.52 -11.21
C VAL A 190 13.68 17.90 -10.02
N VAL A 191 13.07 16.89 -9.40
CA VAL A 191 12.18 17.07 -8.23
C VAL A 191 12.63 16.12 -7.10
N ALA A 192 13.06 16.67 -5.97
CA ALA A 192 13.26 15.87 -4.77
C ALA A 192 11.92 15.63 -4.06
N VAL A 193 11.61 14.40 -3.67
CA VAL A 193 10.39 14.08 -2.93
C VAL A 193 10.72 13.51 -1.56
N ILE A 194 10.23 14.16 -0.51
CA ILE A 194 10.49 13.82 0.89
C ILE A 194 9.22 13.95 1.72
N GLY A 195 8.99 13.08 2.70
CA GLY A 195 7.86 13.21 3.64
C GLY A 195 8.14 14.18 4.77
N ASP A 196 7.11 14.65 5.48
CA ASP A 196 7.22 15.52 6.66
C ASP A 196 8.13 14.93 7.75
N SER A 197 7.94 13.65 8.09
CA SER A 197 8.75 12.98 9.11
C SER A 197 10.23 12.95 8.73
N THR A 198 10.52 12.61 7.47
CA THR A 198 11.89 12.47 6.96
C THR A 198 12.55 13.84 6.80
N PHE A 199 11.77 14.85 6.42
CA PHE A 199 12.22 16.23 6.36
C PHE A 199 12.67 16.71 7.75
N CYS A 200 11.83 16.53 8.78
CA CYS A 200 12.17 16.90 10.15
C CYS A 200 13.32 16.06 10.75
N HIS A 201 13.54 14.84 10.27
CA HIS A 201 14.60 13.96 10.76
C HIS A 201 15.97 14.32 10.17
N THR A 202 16.11 14.34 8.84
CA THR A 202 17.40 14.56 8.15
C THR A 202 17.31 15.48 6.95
N GLY A 203 16.12 15.77 6.42
CA GLY A 203 15.95 16.58 5.21
C GLY A 203 16.24 18.08 5.37
N ILE A 204 16.07 18.65 6.57
CA ILE A 204 16.34 20.07 6.85
C ILE A 204 17.78 20.45 6.45
N ASN A 205 18.75 19.61 6.80
CA ASN A 205 20.17 19.85 6.48
C ASN A 205 20.41 19.81 4.96
N GLY A 206 19.74 18.89 4.26
CA GLY A 206 19.83 18.80 2.80
C GLY A 206 19.25 20.03 2.11
N LEU A 207 18.12 20.55 2.59
CA LEU A 207 17.53 21.78 2.05
C LEU A 207 18.41 23.00 2.31
N MET A 208 18.98 23.11 3.52
CA MET A 208 19.90 24.18 3.88
C MET A 208 21.12 24.22 2.95
N ASP A 209 21.73 23.05 2.68
CA ASP A 209 22.86 22.94 1.75
C ASP A 209 22.45 23.26 0.30
N MET A 210 21.27 22.79 -0.14
CA MET A 210 20.75 23.08 -1.47
C MET A 210 20.57 24.59 -1.71
N VAL A 211 20.01 25.30 -0.73
CA VAL A 211 19.84 26.75 -0.79
C VAL A 211 21.18 27.48 -0.74
N TYR A 212 22.07 27.09 0.18
CA TYR A 212 23.42 27.68 0.30
C TYR A 212 24.19 27.60 -1.02
N ASN A 213 24.11 26.46 -1.71
CA ASN A 213 24.76 26.24 -3.00
C ASN A 213 23.96 26.76 -4.21
N SER A 214 22.83 27.44 -4.00
CA SER A 214 21.98 28.00 -5.06
C SER A 214 21.58 26.98 -6.13
N VAL A 215 21.22 25.76 -5.71
CA VAL A 215 20.88 24.67 -6.63
C VAL A 215 19.46 24.87 -7.20
N PRO A 216 19.28 24.96 -8.54
CA PRO A 216 17.97 25.12 -9.17
C PRO A 216 17.23 23.79 -9.29
N ALA A 217 16.47 23.42 -8.25
CA ALA A 217 15.60 22.26 -8.24
C ALA A 217 14.33 22.52 -7.41
N THR A 218 13.30 21.72 -7.66
CA THR A 218 12.08 21.71 -6.83
C THR A 218 12.18 20.64 -5.76
N VAL A 219 11.84 20.98 -4.52
CA VAL A 219 11.70 20.04 -3.39
C VAL A 219 10.23 19.93 -3.02
N ALA A 220 9.67 18.74 -3.11
CA ALA A 220 8.31 18.42 -2.72
C ALA A 220 8.30 17.77 -1.33
N ILE A 221 7.77 18.49 -0.34
CA ILE A 221 7.58 17.99 1.03
C ILE A 221 6.13 17.50 1.16
N LEU A 222 5.97 16.20 1.33
CA LEU A 222 4.67 15.55 1.38
C LEU A 222 4.16 15.45 2.82
N ASP A 223 3.54 16.51 3.33
CA ASP A 223 3.02 16.57 4.70
C ASP A 223 1.71 15.78 4.86
N ASN A 224 1.82 14.60 5.46
CA ASN A 224 0.68 13.76 5.83
C ASN A 224 0.44 13.69 7.35
N ARG A 225 1.19 14.49 8.11
CA ARG A 225 1.08 14.68 9.57
C ARG A 225 1.41 13.45 10.41
N ILE A 226 2.09 12.44 9.86
CA ILE A 226 2.40 11.20 10.59
C ILE A 226 3.51 10.37 9.92
N THR A 227 4.36 9.70 10.70
CA THR A 227 5.30 8.69 10.16
C THR A 227 4.53 7.39 9.86
N ALA A 228 3.84 7.35 8.72
CA ALA A 228 2.83 6.34 8.43
C ALA A 228 3.38 4.92 8.25
N MET A 229 4.39 4.75 7.39
CA MET A 229 4.86 3.44 6.92
C MET A 229 5.44 2.57 8.05
N THR A 230 6.03 3.19 9.06
CA THR A 230 6.73 2.52 10.17
C THR A 230 5.81 2.16 11.32
N GLY A 231 4.50 2.39 11.22
CA GLY A 231 3.56 2.10 12.31
C GLY A 231 2.88 3.33 12.92
N ARG A 232 2.79 4.44 12.17
CA ARG A 232 1.95 5.61 12.51
C ARG A 232 2.46 6.37 13.74
N GLN A 233 3.77 6.57 13.83
CA GLN A 233 4.38 7.35 14.90
C GLN A 233 4.13 8.85 14.67
N ASP A 234 3.94 9.58 15.75
CA ASP A 234 3.99 11.03 15.73
C ASP A 234 5.42 11.53 15.46
N ASN A 235 5.50 12.74 14.90
CA ASN A 235 6.74 13.40 14.52
C ASN A 235 6.65 14.93 14.79
N PRO A 236 7.74 15.71 14.67
CA PRO A 236 7.69 17.15 14.94
C PRO A 236 6.67 17.95 14.10
N ALA A 237 6.34 17.49 12.89
CA ALA A 237 5.31 18.09 12.02
C ALA A 237 3.88 17.60 12.33
N SER A 238 3.70 16.65 13.25
CA SER A 238 2.38 16.18 13.71
C SER A 238 1.78 17.04 14.83
N GLY A 239 2.61 17.78 15.57
CA GLY A 239 2.20 18.59 16.73
C GLY A 239 1.77 17.79 17.96
N HIS A 240 2.18 16.53 18.08
CA HIS A 240 1.81 15.65 19.20
C HIS A 240 3.03 14.90 19.74
N THR A 241 3.05 14.65 21.04
CA THR A 241 4.10 13.84 21.69
C THR A 241 3.75 12.35 21.65
N LEU A 242 4.70 11.48 22.00
CA LEU A 242 4.47 10.03 22.13
C LEU A 242 3.32 9.68 23.10
N SER A 243 3.11 10.51 24.14
CA SER A 243 2.00 10.36 25.08
C SER A 243 0.68 10.95 24.55
N ASN A 244 0.63 11.32 23.27
CA ASN A 244 -0.51 11.94 22.59
C ASN A 244 -0.95 13.30 23.20
N ASN A 245 -0.03 14.00 23.87
CA ASN A 245 -0.27 15.37 24.31
C ASN A 245 -0.04 16.32 23.13
N ALA A 246 -0.94 17.30 22.97
CA ALA A 246 -0.74 18.38 22.02
C ALA A 246 0.55 19.15 22.37
N THR A 247 1.35 19.44 21.36
CA THR A 247 2.59 20.19 21.47
C THR A 247 2.76 21.09 20.23
N TYR A 248 3.89 21.78 20.15
CA TYR A 248 4.22 22.61 19.00
C TYR A 248 4.31 21.77 17.72
N ARG A 249 3.57 22.18 16.69
CA ARG A 249 3.68 21.64 15.32
C ARG A 249 4.66 22.50 14.56
N VAL A 250 5.75 21.91 14.07
CA VAL A 250 6.68 22.62 13.19
C VAL A 250 5.94 23.09 11.93
N ASP A 251 5.95 24.40 11.70
CA ASP A 251 5.49 24.98 10.44
C ASP A 251 6.58 24.77 9.38
N ILE A 252 6.35 23.80 8.49
CA ILE A 252 7.29 23.45 7.42
C ILE A 252 7.48 24.62 6.47
N ALA A 253 6.43 25.40 6.19
CA ALA A 253 6.52 26.51 5.24
C ALA A 253 7.37 27.66 5.79
N GLU A 254 7.16 28.02 7.05
CA GLU A 254 7.99 29.02 7.74
C GLU A 254 9.43 28.54 7.91
N LEU A 255 9.63 27.27 8.25
CA LEU A 255 10.96 26.67 8.34
C LEU A 255 11.71 26.74 7.00
N CYS A 256 11.07 26.38 5.88
CA CYS A 256 11.68 26.51 4.56
C CYS A 256 12.09 27.96 4.23
N LYS A 257 11.25 28.94 4.58
CA LYS A 257 11.57 30.37 4.40
C LYS A 257 12.76 30.78 5.27
N ALA A 258 12.81 30.32 6.53
CA ALA A 258 13.90 30.59 7.44
C ALA A 258 15.24 30.00 6.97
N LEU A 259 15.19 28.90 6.21
CA LEU A 259 16.37 28.30 5.55
C LEU A 259 16.80 29.04 4.27
N GLY A 260 16.09 30.11 3.87
CA GLY A 260 16.43 30.95 2.72
C GLY A 260 15.70 30.61 1.42
N VAL A 261 14.71 29.70 1.45
CA VAL A 261 13.89 29.40 0.27
C VAL A 261 12.98 30.60 -0.05
N LYS A 262 13.13 31.19 -1.23
CA LYS A 262 12.31 32.34 -1.68
C LYS A 262 10.92 31.93 -2.15
N HIS A 263 10.78 30.71 -2.64
CA HIS A 263 9.55 30.18 -3.23
C HIS A 263 9.07 28.97 -2.44
N VAL A 264 8.02 29.18 -1.65
CA VAL A 264 7.36 28.13 -0.89
C VAL A 264 5.88 28.16 -1.23
N ARG A 265 5.37 27.05 -1.76
CA ARG A 265 3.97 26.92 -2.17
C ARG A 265 3.31 25.74 -1.48
N VAL A 266 2.20 25.99 -0.80
CA VAL A 266 1.37 24.94 -0.22
C VAL A 266 0.26 24.61 -1.22
N VAL A 267 0.01 23.32 -1.45
CA VAL A 267 -1.02 22.85 -2.39
C VAL A 267 -1.88 21.76 -1.77
N ASN A 268 -3.11 21.64 -2.26
CA ASN A 268 -3.96 20.49 -1.98
C ASN A 268 -3.67 19.35 -2.98
N PRO A 269 -3.04 18.24 -2.57
CA PRO A 269 -2.72 17.13 -3.47
C PRO A 269 -3.95 16.35 -3.99
N PHE A 270 -5.15 16.63 -3.46
CA PHE A 270 -6.40 16.11 -4.02
C PHE A 270 -6.93 16.97 -5.18
N ASP A 271 -6.43 18.18 -5.37
CA ASP A 271 -6.71 19.01 -6.53
C ASP A 271 -5.59 18.83 -7.57
N LEU A 272 -5.87 18.04 -8.61
CA LEU A 272 -4.87 17.71 -9.62
C LEU A 272 -4.52 18.90 -10.51
N GLU A 273 -5.45 19.82 -10.74
CA GLU A 273 -5.21 21.01 -11.56
C GLU A 273 -4.32 21.99 -10.80
N GLU A 274 -4.62 22.26 -9.52
CA GLU A 274 -3.76 23.06 -8.65
C GLU A 274 -2.36 22.45 -8.56
N THR A 275 -2.28 21.14 -8.34
CA THR A 275 -1.01 20.40 -8.22
C THR A 275 -0.20 20.47 -9.51
N GLU A 276 -0.82 20.26 -10.68
CA GLU A 276 -0.14 20.35 -11.98
C GLU A 276 0.34 21.76 -12.27
N LYS A 277 -0.49 22.77 -11.99
CA LYS A 277 -0.11 24.18 -12.15
C LYS A 277 1.08 24.54 -11.26
N ALA A 278 1.03 24.16 -9.98
CA ALA A 278 2.10 24.40 -9.04
C ALA A 278 3.41 23.76 -9.46
N LEU A 279 3.38 22.48 -9.83
CA LEU A 279 4.58 21.78 -10.30
C LEU A 279 5.15 22.46 -11.54
N ARG A 280 4.34 22.79 -12.55
CA ARG A 280 4.82 23.47 -13.77
C ARG A 280 5.49 24.82 -13.49
N GLU A 281 4.91 25.63 -12.59
CA GLU A 281 5.44 26.95 -12.28
C GLU A 281 6.72 26.88 -11.43
N GLU A 282 6.76 25.99 -10.44
CA GLU A 282 7.90 25.89 -9.52
C GLU A 282 9.10 25.16 -10.15
N MET A 283 8.85 24.17 -11.02
CA MET A 283 9.87 23.46 -11.80
C MET A 283 10.60 24.36 -12.80
N GLU A 284 9.98 25.45 -13.25
CA GLU A 284 10.58 26.39 -14.20
C GLU A 284 11.51 27.42 -13.52
N ARG A 285 11.55 27.45 -12.19
CA ARG A 285 12.32 28.48 -11.48
C ARG A 285 13.84 28.24 -11.58
N PRO A 286 14.64 29.32 -11.72
CA PRO A 286 16.09 29.22 -11.81
C PRO A 286 16.78 29.11 -10.43
N GLU A 287 16.03 28.83 -9.36
CA GLU A 287 16.53 28.72 -7.99
C GLU A 287 15.75 27.65 -7.23
N THR A 288 16.21 27.30 -6.01
CA THR A 288 15.53 26.30 -5.18
C THR A 288 14.09 26.73 -4.88
N SER A 289 13.15 25.83 -5.18
CA SER A 289 11.73 26.01 -4.84
C SER A 289 11.21 24.86 -3.98
N VAL A 290 10.24 25.13 -3.11
CA VAL A 290 9.58 24.14 -2.28
C VAL A 290 8.08 24.10 -2.55
N ILE A 291 7.55 22.91 -2.82
CA ILE A 291 6.12 22.60 -2.80
C ILE A 291 5.80 21.77 -1.56
N ILE A 292 4.77 22.12 -0.81
CA ILE A 292 4.31 21.38 0.37
C ILE A 292 2.89 20.89 0.09
N THR A 293 2.65 19.58 0.19
CA THR A 293 1.28 19.06 0.11
C THR A 293 0.66 19.02 1.49
N ASP A 294 -0.51 19.60 1.71
CA ASP A 294 -1.17 19.60 3.04
C ASP A 294 -2.44 18.72 3.06
N LYS A 295 -2.26 17.40 3.21
CA LYS A 295 -3.37 16.48 3.50
C LYS A 295 -2.96 15.35 4.44
N PRO A 296 -3.72 15.13 5.54
CA PRO A 296 -3.41 14.11 6.51
C PRO A 296 -3.55 12.69 5.93
N CYS A 297 -2.74 11.77 6.45
CA CYS A 297 -2.88 10.35 6.17
C CYS A 297 -4.21 9.81 6.72
N ILE A 298 -4.87 8.94 5.95
CA ILE A 298 -6.09 8.22 6.37
C ILE A 298 -5.89 7.39 7.65
N LEU A 299 -4.65 6.99 7.93
CA LEU A 299 -4.32 6.16 9.08
C LEU A 299 -4.12 6.97 10.37
N VAL A 300 -4.21 8.31 10.32
CA VAL A 300 -4.20 9.14 11.52
C VAL A 300 -5.44 8.83 12.34
N LYS A 301 -5.23 8.28 13.55
CA LYS A 301 -6.32 7.82 14.43
C LYS A 301 -7.06 8.96 15.14
N ARG A 302 -6.47 10.16 15.17
CA ARG A 302 -7.01 11.30 15.92
C ARG A 302 -8.34 11.78 15.31
N PRO A 303 -9.42 11.87 16.11
CA PRO A 303 -10.71 12.37 15.65
C PRO A 303 -10.59 13.76 15.02
N GLY A 304 -11.28 13.98 13.91
CA GLY A 304 -11.33 15.27 13.21
C GLY A 304 -10.12 15.61 12.34
N VAL A 305 -9.01 14.86 12.42
CA VAL A 305 -7.83 15.11 11.58
C VAL A 305 -8.06 14.63 10.16
N PHE A 306 -8.43 13.37 9.97
CA PHE A 306 -8.86 12.84 8.67
C PHE A 306 -10.38 12.79 8.61
N GLN A 307 -10.96 13.38 7.57
CA GLN A 307 -12.40 13.37 7.33
C GLN A 307 -12.67 12.67 6.00
N ARG A 308 -13.54 11.66 6.02
CA ARG A 308 -13.97 10.98 4.79
C ARG A 308 -14.84 11.92 3.97
N GLY A 309 -14.60 11.94 2.66
CA GLY A 309 -15.44 12.63 1.70
C GLY A 309 -16.67 11.82 1.30
N PRO A 310 -17.47 12.32 0.34
CA PRO A 310 -18.57 11.55 -0.23
C PRO A 310 -18.04 10.30 -0.93
N LEU A 311 -18.76 9.19 -0.82
CA LEU A 311 -18.44 7.98 -1.57
C LEU A 311 -18.67 8.23 -3.05
N TYR A 312 -17.89 7.55 -3.89
CA TYR A 312 -17.98 7.63 -5.34
C TYR A 312 -18.40 6.28 -5.92
N GLU A 313 -19.22 6.32 -6.97
CA GLU A 313 -19.65 5.17 -7.75
C GLU A 313 -19.41 5.43 -9.24
N ILE A 314 -19.44 4.36 -10.04
CA ILE A 314 -19.32 4.45 -11.50
C ILE A 314 -20.68 4.19 -12.11
N ASP A 315 -21.12 5.13 -12.95
CA ASP A 315 -22.29 5.01 -13.81
C ASP A 315 -21.95 4.10 -15.01
N PRO A 316 -22.55 2.89 -15.09
CA PRO A 316 -22.25 1.93 -16.15
C PRO A 316 -22.62 2.43 -17.54
N GLU A 317 -23.61 3.32 -17.66
CA GLU A 317 -24.08 3.82 -18.95
C GLU A 317 -23.10 4.83 -19.57
N LYS A 318 -22.36 5.57 -18.73
CA LYS A 318 -21.39 6.59 -19.16
C LYS A 318 -19.97 6.06 -19.25
N CYS A 319 -19.67 4.94 -18.60
CA CYS A 319 -18.31 4.43 -18.53
C CYS A 319 -17.91 3.76 -19.85
N THR A 320 -16.86 4.30 -20.50
CA THR A 320 -16.38 3.81 -21.79
C THR A 320 -15.27 2.75 -21.69
N GLY A 321 -14.89 2.36 -20.47
CA GLY A 321 -13.80 1.40 -20.25
C GLY A 321 -12.40 1.96 -20.60
N CYS A 322 -12.20 3.28 -20.58
CA CYS A 322 -10.93 3.91 -20.99
C CYS A 322 -9.75 3.69 -20.03
N ARG A 323 -10.00 3.15 -18.83
CA ARG A 323 -9.01 2.85 -17.78
C ARG A 323 -8.22 4.05 -17.24
N ALA A 324 -8.63 5.28 -17.55
CA ALA A 324 -7.96 6.48 -17.05
C ALA A 324 -7.91 6.53 -15.52
N CYS A 325 -9.01 6.20 -14.85
CA CYS A 325 -9.10 6.15 -13.38
C CYS A 325 -8.19 5.08 -12.74
N LEU A 326 -7.74 4.06 -13.49
CA LEU A 326 -6.81 3.06 -12.97
C LEU A 326 -5.37 3.59 -12.89
N LYS A 327 -5.03 4.67 -13.61
CA LYS A 327 -3.67 5.24 -13.64
C LYS A 327 -3.20 5.80 -12.31
N ILE A 328 -4.10 6.14 -11.39
CA ILE A 328 -3.75 6.57 -10.02
C ILE A 328 -3.49 5.39 -9.07
N GLY A 329 -3.75 4.15 -9.51
CA GLY A 329 -3.47 2.92 -8.76
C GLY A 329 -4.28 2.72 -7.48
N CYS A 330 -5.46 3.35 -7.36
CA CYS A 330 -6.27 3.26 -6.15
C CYS A 330 -6.85 1.84 -5.96
N PRO A 331 -6.61 1.14 -4.82
CA PRO A 331 -7.12 -0.21 -4.59
C PRO A 331 -8.64 -0.29 -4.49
N ALA A 332 -9.31 0.84 -4.23
CA ALA A 332 -10.77 0.91 -4.24
C ALA A 332 -11.35 0.83 -5.66
N ILE A 333 -10.53 0.95 -6.72
CA ILE A 333 -11.00 0.87 -8.10
C ILE A 333 -10.62 -0.48 -8.67
N GLN A 334 -11.63 -1.29 -8.98
CA GLN A 334 -11.50 -2.61 -9.59
C GLN A 334 -11.79 -2.52 -11.09
N TRP A 335 -11.19 -3.44 -11.84
CA TRP A 335 -11.44 -3.60 -13.27
C TRP A 335 -12.22 -4.89 -13.51
N LEU A 336 -13.39 -4.77 -14.13
CA LEU A 336 -14.30 -5.86 -14.46
C LEU A 336 -14.25 -6.06 -15.99
N PRO A 337 -13.38 -6.94 -16.51
CA PRO A 337 -13.17 -7.09 -17.96
C PRO A 337 -14.40 -7.65 -18.69
N ASP A 338 -15.22 -8.44 -18.00
CA ASP A 338 -16.36 -9.15 -18.56
C ASP A 338 -17.67 -8.33 -18.52
N GLU A 339 -17.63 -7.10 -17.99
CA GLU A 339 -18.78 -6.20 -17.90
C GLU A 339 -18.72 -5.08 -18.95
N GLY A 340 -19.80 -4.89 -19.71
CA GLY A 340 -19.86 -3.90 -20.79
C GLY A 340 -19.10 -4.31 -22.05
N VAL A 341 -19.03 -3.40 -23.04
CA VAL A 341 -18.46 -3.72 -24.37
C VAL A 341 -16.92 -3.82 -24.35
N ARG A 342 -16.25 -3.11 -23.43
CA ARG A 342 -14.78 -3.02 -23.34
C ARG A 342 -14.25 -3.23 -21.90
N GLY A 343 -15.08 -3.74 -21.00
CA GLY A 343 -14.83 -3.79 -19.56
C GLY A 343 -15.27 -2.51 -18.82
N LEU A 344 -15.63 -2.67 -17.56
CA LEU A 344 -16.11 -1.60 -16.67
C LEU A 344 -15.15 -1.41 -15.50
N SER A 345 -14.98 -0.18 -15.04
CA SER A 345 -14.38 0.09 -13.73
C SER A 345 -15.46 0.07 -12.65
N HIS A 346 -15.15 -0.47 -11.48
CA HIS A 346 -16.02 -0.48 -10.31
C HIS A 346 -15.32 0.17 -9.12
N ILE A 347 -16.02 0.96 -8.32
CA ILE A 347 -15.47 1.55 -7.09
C ILE A 347 -16.09 0.82 -5.90
N ASP A 348 -15.25 0.16 -5.11
CA ASP A 348 -15.67 -0.51 -3.88
C ASP A 348 -16.00 0.55 -2.80
N PRO A 349 -17.27 0.66 -2.37
CA PRO A 349 -17.70 1.65 -1.39
C PRO A 349 -17.12 1.40 0.01
N THR A 350 -16.71 0.16 0.32
CA THR A 350 -16.12 -0.19 1.61
C THR A 350 -14.69 0.33 1.75
N LEU A 351 -13.98 0.44 0.61
CA LEU A 351 -12.61 0.96 0.52
C LEU A 351 -12.57 2.44 0.15
N CYS A 352 -13.61 2.97 -0.50
CA CYS A 352 -13.65 4.36 -0.93
C CYS A 352 -13.65 5.34 0.26
N THR A 353 -12.87 6.39 0.13
CA THR A 353 -12.66 7.39 1.19
C THR A 353 -13.07 8.80 0.76
N GLY A 354 -13.52 8.94 -0.48
CA GLY A 354 -14.07 10.19 -1.01
C GLY A 354 -13.04 11.28 -1.32
N CYS A 355 -11.81 10.92 -1.71
CA CYS A 355 -10.75 11.89 -1.99
C CYS A 355 -10.91 12.68 -3.32
N ASP A 356 -11.94 12.41 -4.11
CA ASP A 356 -12.27 13.08 -5.39
C ASP A 356 -11.28 12.91 -6.57
N VAL A 357 -10.05 12.46 -6.31
CA VAL A 357 -8.99 12.33 -7.32
C VAL A 357 -9.43 11.52 -8.55
N CYS A 358 -10.08 10.37 -8.37
CA CYS A 358 -10.49 9.53 -9.50
C CYS A 358 -11.54 10.20 -10.40
N ARG A 359 -12.44 11.02 -9.83
CA ARG A 359 -13.47 11.74 -10.59
C ARG A 359 -12.84 12.75 -11.55
N GLN A 360 -11.79 13.45 -11.10
CA GLN A 360 -11.08 14.45 -11.91
C GLN A 360 -10.42 13.84 -13.17
N LEU A 361 -10.09 12.53 -13.15
CA LEU A 361 -9.57 11.83 -14.33
C LEU A 361 -10.66 11.40 -15.32
N CYS A 362 -11.94 11.47 -14.94
CA CYS A 362 -13.04 10.97 -15.77
C CYS A 362 -13.59 12.07 -16.68
N THR A 363 -13.11 12.12 -17.92
CA THR A 363 -13.60 13.06 -18.95
C THR A 363 -15.05 12.79 -19.40
N PHE A 364 -15.57 11.60 -19.12
CA PHE A 364 -16.94 11.18 -19.48
C PHE A 364 -17.96 11.42 -18.38
N SER A 365 -17.55 11.98 -17.24
CA SER A 365 -18.43 12.18 -16.06
C SER A 365 -19.14 10.89 -15.61
N ALA A 366 -18.47 9.74 -15.77
CA ALA A 366 -18.97 8.44 -15.35
C ALA A 366 -18.75 8.18 -13.85
N ILE A 367 -17.85 8.91 -13.19
CA ILE A 367 -17.64 8.80 -11.74
C ILE A 367 -18.48 9.89 -11.05
N GLY A 368 -19.48 9.45 -10.28
CA GLY A 368 -20.41 10.33 -9.56
C GLY A 368 -20.38 10.06 -8.05
N ARG A 369 -20.96 10.96 -7.26
CA ARG A 369 -21.20 10.68 -5.84
C ARG A 369 -22.21 9.53 -5.73
N ALA A 370 -21.91 8.55 -4.90
CA ALA A 370 -22.84 7.47 -4.59
C ALA A 370 -24.12 8.06 -3.98
N LYS A 371 -25.27 7.55 -4.43
CA LYS A 371 -26.59 8.02 -4.00
C LYS A 371 -26.98 7.51 -2.62
#